data_AF-K2DP16-F1
#
_entry.id   AF-K2DP16-F1
#
_cell.length_a   1.000
_cell.length_b   1.000
_cell.length_c   1.000
_cell.angle_alpha   90.00
_cell.angle_beta   90.00
_cell.angle_gamma   90.00
#
_symmetry.space_group_name_H-M   'P 1'
#
loop_
_entity.id
_entity.type
_entity.pdbx_description
1 polymer ?
#
loop_
_entity_poly.entity_id
_entity_poly.type
_entity_poly.pdbx_seq_one_letter_code
_entity_poly.pdbx_strand_id
1 'polypeptide(L)'
;MSSITFDTLKFANRLKSAGMSDEQAQAFAEAQKDVFAEALDTTLATKVDVARLEAKLDHEASLLKWMVGVLLAVAIANFAKQFF
;
A
#
# COMPACT_ATOMS: atom_id res chain seq x y z
N MET A 1 -6.07 -7.91 4.46
CA MET A 1 -6.20 -6.49 4.82
C MET A 1 -6.21 -6.39 6.33
N SER A 2 -5.39 -5.51 6.92
CA SER A 2 -5.50 -5.22 8.35
C SER A 2 -6.76 -4.38 8.52
N SER A 3 -7.90 -4.97 8.89
CA SER A 3 -9.10 -4.18 9.12
C SER A 3 -8.87 -3.33 10.36
N ILE A 4 -8.85 -2.01 10.22
CA ILE A 4 -8.97 -1.12 11.37
C ILE A 4 -10.42 -1.25 11.84
N THR A 5 -10.65 -2.01 12.91
CA THR A 5 -12.00 -2.18 13.46
C THR A 5 -12.40 -0.91 14.20
N PHE A 6 -13.37 -0.18 13.65
CA PHE A 6 -14.00 0.94 14.35
C PHE A 6 -15.01 0.41 15.36
N ASP A 7 -14.71 0.57 16.65
CA ASP A 7 -15.59 0.16 17.75
C ASP A 7 -16.68 1.22 17.98
N THR A 8 -17.80 1.05 17.29
CA THR A 8 -18.96 1.95 17.37
C THR A 8 -19.52 2.04 18.78
N LEU A 9 -19.52 0.95 19.54
CA LEU A 9 -20.05 0.91 20.90
C LEU A 9 -19.19 1.73 21.86
N LYS A 10 -17.87 1.56 21.81
CA LYS A 10 -16.93 2.35 22.62
C LYS A 10 -16.98 3.83 22.26
N PHE A 11 -17.16 4.15 20.98
CA PHE A 11 -17.31 5.53 20.52
C PHE A 11 -18.62 6.16 21.00
N ALA A 12 -19.76 5.49 20.83
CA ALA A 12 -21.05 5.95 21.33
C ALA A 12 -21.04 6.13 22.86
N ASN A 13 -20.41 5.20 23.60
CA ASN A 13 -20.30 5.31 25.06
C ASN A 13 -19.47 6.52 25.50
N ARG A 14 -18.42 6.88 24.76
CA ARG A 14 -17.67 8.12 25.01
C ARG A 14 -18.52 9.36 24.77
N LEU A 15 -19.30 9.39 23.71
CA LEU A 15 -20.20 10.51 23.40
C LEU A 15 -21.29 10.67 24.46
N LYS A 16 -21.87 9.56 24.93
CA LYS A 16 -22.80 9.55 26.07
C LYS A 16 -22.17 10.10 27.35
N SER A 17 -20.93 9.68 27.64
CA SER A 17 -20.18 10.16 28.81
C SER A 17 -19.89 11.67 28.73
N ALA A 18 -19.88 12.24 27.52
CA ALA A 18 -19.73 13.66 27.26
C ALA A 18 -21.05 14.45 27.30
N GLY A 19 -22.17 13.79 27.63
CA GLY A 19 -23.49 14.43 27.78
C GLY A 19 -24.40 14.34 26.55
N MET A 20 -24.03 13.57 25.53
CA MET A 20 -24.87 13.35 24.36
C MET A 20 -25.98 12.31 24.62
N SER A 21 -27.15 12.46 24.00
CA SER A 21 -28.23 11.46 24.17
C SER A 21 -27.82 10.13 23.52
N ASP A 22 -28.41 9.02 23.99
CA ASP A 22 -28.09 7.68 23.44
C ASP A 22 -28.41 7.59 21.94
N GLU A 23 -29.54 8.15 21.50
CA GLU A 23 -29.94 8.18 20.09
C GLU A 23 -28.94 8.97 19.24
N GLN A 24 -28.50 10.13 19.72
CA GLN A 24 -27.50 10.94 19.01
C GLN A 24 -26.15 10.23 18.98
N ALA A 25 -25.71 9.66 20.11
CA ALA A 25 -24.44 8.96 20.21
C ALA A 25 -24.35 7.75 19.28
N GLN A 26 -25.45 6.99 19.16
CA GLN A 26 -25.55 5.89 18.21
C GLN A 26 -25.56 6.40 16.77
N ALA A 27 -26.38 7.40 16.44
CA ALA A 27 -26.45 7.96 15.09
C ALA A 27 -25.08 8.49 14.60
N PHE A 28 -24.34 9.18 15.47
CA PHE A 28 -22.99 9.65 15.15
C PHE A 28 -21.99 8.51 14.99
N ALA A 29 -22.06 7.47 15.83
CA ALA A 29 -21.20 6.31 15.72
C ALA A 29 -21.41 5.55 14.41
N GLU A 30 -22.66 5.39 13.99
CA GLU A 30 -23.04 4.74 12.73
C GLU A 30 -22.55 5.55 11.53
N ALA A 31 -22.89 6.85 11.48
CA ALA A 31 -22.49 7.72 10.37
C ALA A 31 -20.97 7.81 10.21
N GLN A 32 -20.23 7.83 11.32
CA GLN A 32 -18.77 7.94 11.29
C GLN A 32 -18.09 6.61 10.91
N LYS A 33 -18.69 5.47 11.27
CA LYS A 33 -18.23 4.15 10.82
C LYS A 33 -18.27 4.05 9.29
N ASP A 34 -19.37 4.49 8.67
CA ASP A 34 -19.54 4.40 7.22
C ASP A 34 -18.53 5.27 6.47
N VAL A 35 -18.32 6.52 6.93
CA VAL A 35 -17.31 7.42 6.36
C VAL A 35 -15.90 6.85 6.50
N PHE A 36 -15.56 6.27 7.65
CA PHE A 36 -14.24 5.66 7.83
C PHE A 36 -14.07 4.38 7.01
N ALA A 37 -15.11 3.57 6.86
CA ALA A 37 -15.07 2.38 6.01
C ALA A 37 -14.79 2.77 4.55
N GLU A 38 -15.50 3.76 4.02
CA GLU A 38 -15.32 4.23 2.65
C GLU A 38 -13.94 4.90 2.43
N ALA A 39 -13.52 5.76 3.35
CA ALA A 39 -12.23 6.46 3.24
C ALA A 39 -11.04 5.50 3.31
N LEU A 40 -11.09 4.51 4.20
CA LEU A 40 -9.99 3.56 4.38
C LEU A 40 -9.87 2.57 3.21
N ASP A 41 -10.99 2.20 2.58
CA ASP A 41 -10.99 1.25 1.46
C ASP A 41 -10.48 1.89 0.15
N THR A 42 -10.69 3.20 -0.03
CA THR A 42 -10.41 3.88 -1.30
C THR A 42 -9.04 4.57 -1.40
N THR A 43 -8.38 4.87 -0.28
CA THR A 43 -7.17 5.73 -0.29
C THR A 43 -5.87 5.06 0.14
N LEU A 44 -5.92 3.83 0.67
CA LEU A 44 -4.74 3.20 1.27
C LEU A 44 -4.21 2.04 0.42
N ALA A 45 -2.99 2.21 -0.11
CA ALA A 45 -2.24 1.11 -0.70
C ALA A 45 -2.01 0.02 0.36
N THR A 46 -2.34 -1.23 0.02
CA THR A 46 -2.16 -2.34 0.96
C THR A 46 -0.71 -2.82 0.99
N LYS A 47 -0.32 -3.55 2.04
CA LYS A 47 0.99 -4.22 2.08
C LYS A 47 1.21 -5.15 0.87
N VAL A 48 0.13 -5.72 0.33
CA VAL A 48 0.18 -6.58 -0.86
C VAL A 48 0.50 -5.75 -2.10
N ASP A 49 -0.06 -4.54 -2.22
CA ASP A 49 0.27 -3.64 -3.32
C ASP A 49 1.74 -3.23 -3.30
N VAL A 50 2.27 -2.92 -2.11
CA VAL A 50 3.69 -2.60 -1.93
C VAL A 50 4.57 -3.80 -2.30
N ALA A 51 4.29 -4.99 -1.76
CA ALA A 51 5.06 -6.19 -2.08
C ALA A 51 5.01 -6.55 -3.57
N ARG A 52 3.87 -6.32 -4.24
CA ARG A 52 3.73 -6.49 -5.69
C ARG A 52 4.61 -5.49 -6.46
N LEU A 53 4.67 -4.23 -6.01
CA LEU A 53 5.53 -3.21 -6.62
C LEU A 53 7.01 -3.53 -6.42
N GLU A 54 7.41 -3.96 -5.23
CA GLU A 54 8.78 -4.41 -4.93
C GLU A 54 9.18 -5.56 -5.86
N ALA A 55 8.35 -6.61 -5.97
CA ALA A 55 8.63 -7.74 -6.84
C ALA A 55 8.75 -7.34 -8.32
N LYS A 56 7.90 -6.40 -8.79
CA LYS A 56 7.99 -5.87 -10.16
C LYS A 56 9.29 -5.10 -10.37
N LEU A 57 9.66 -4.24 -9.42
CA LEU A 57 10.88 -3.44 -9.49
C LEU A 57 12.13 -4.34 -9.49
N ASP A 58 12.16 -5.36 -8.64
CA ASP A 58 13.25 -6.34 -8.57
C ASP A 58 13.40 -7.11 -9.89
N HIS A 59 12.28 -7.46 -10.52
CA HIS A 59 12.29 -8.11 -11.83
C HIS A 59 12.86 -7.19 -12.92
N GLU A 60 12.36 -5.96 -13.03
CA GLU A 60 12.85 -4.98 -14.00
C GLU A 60 14.34 -4.66 -13.80
N ALA A 61 14.77 -4.49 -12.55
CA ALA A 61 16.18 -4.26 -12.20
C ALA A 61 17.07 -5.46 -12.57
N SER A 62 16.57 -6.68 -12.37
CA SER A 62 17.30 -7.91 -12.74
C SER A 62 17.45 -8.05 -14.25
N LEU A 63 16.38 -7.78 -15.01
CA LEU A 63 16.43 -7.76 -16.47
C LEU A 63 17.42 -6.73 -16.98
N LEU A 64 17.38 -5.51 -16.43
CA LEU A 64 18.30 -4.44 -16.80
C LEU A 64 19.76 -4.83 -16.56
N LYS A 65 20.07 -5.43 -15.39
CA LYS A 65 21.42 -5.94 -15.08
C LYS A 65 21.90 -6.94 -16.12
N TRP A 66 21.06 -7.88 -16.54
CA TRP A 66 21.42 -8.87 -17.56
C TRP A 66 21.63 -8.23 -18.94
N MET A 67 20.78 -7.30 -19.35
CA MET A 67 20.96 -6.58 -20.62
C MET A 67 22.28 -5.81 -20.64
N VAL A 68 22.59 -5.08 -19.56
CA VAL A 68 23.87 -4.36 -19.42
C VAL A 68 25.04 -5.33 -19.44
N GLY A 69 24.95 -6.46 -18.73
CA GLY A 69 25.99 -7.49 -18.74
C GLY A 69 26.26 -8.06 -20.14
N VAL A 70 25.20 -8.37 -20.90
CA VAL A 70 25.31 -8.85 -22.29
C VAL A 70 25.91 -7.77 -23.21
N LEU A 71 25.45 -6.53 -23.11
CA LEU A 71 25.99 -5.42 -23.91
C LEU A 71 27.47 -5.17 -23.62
N LEU A 72 27.87 -5.21 -22.35
CA LEU A 72 29.28 -5.10 -21.95
C LEU A 72 30.11 -6.27 -22.49
N ALA A 73 29.61 -7.50 -22.42
CA ALA A 73 30.30 -8.67 -22.98
C ALA A 73 30.50 -8.54 -24.50
N VAL A 74 29.48 -8.10 -25.22
CA VAL A 74 29.55 -7.84 -26.68
C VAL A 74 30.55 -6.71 -26.98
N ALA A 75 30.52 -5.61 -26.22
CA ALA A 75 31.45 -4.50 -26.39
C ALA A 75 32.91 -4.94 -26.17
N ILE A 76 33.17 -5.72 -25.12
CA ILE A 76 34.50 -6.27 -24.81
C ILE A 76 34.96 -7.23 -25.92
N ALA A 77 34.09 -8.12 -26.41
CA ALA A 77 34.44 -9.04 -27.49
C ALA A 77 34.79 -8.32 -28.80
N ASN A 78 34.02 -7.29 -29.16
CA ASN A 78 34.30 -6.46 -30.33
C ASN A 78 35.61 -5.67 -30.17
N PHE A 79 35.86 -5.12 -28.98
CA PHE A 79 37.12 -4.45 -28.67
C PHE A 79 38.30 -5.42 -28.82
N ALA A 80 38.23 -6.60 -28.22
CA ALA A 80 39.29 -7.59 -28.31
C ALA A 80 39.60 -7.98 -29.77
N LYS A 81 38.57 -8.22 -30.59
CA LYS A 81 38.71 -8.55 -32.02
C LYS A 81 39.32 -7.42 -32.85
N GLN A 82 39.19 -6.17 -32.43
CA GLN A 82 39.69 -5.02 -33.18
C GLN A 82 41.17 -4.72 -32.88
N PHE A 83 41.66 -5.09 -31.70
CA PHE A 83 42.99 -4.71 -31.21
C PHE A 83 43.97 -5.88 -31.01
N PHE A 84 43.49 -7.13 -31.04
CA PHE A 84 44.31 -8.34 -30.97
C PHE A 84 43.96 -9.26 -32.15
#